data_AF-Q1YPP5-F1
#
_entry.id   AF-Q1YPP5-F1
#
_cell.length_a   1.000
_cell.length_b   1.000
_cell.length_c   1.000
_cell.angle_alpha   90.00
_cell.angle_beta   90.00
_cell.angle_gamma   90.00
#
_symmetry.space_group_name_H-M   'P 1'
#
loop_
_entity.id
_entity.type
_entity.pdbx_description
1 polymer ?
#
loop_
_entity_poly.entity_id
_entity_poly.type
_entity_poly.pdbx_seq_one_letter_code
_entity_poly.pdbx_strand_id
1 'polypeptide(L)' 'MGFGWQELLIILVIVALVFGTKKLRGIGSDLGGAVKGFKDSVGTDEAGEDKAAEADTSVKKESDKPEG' A
#
# COMPACT_ATOMS: atom_id res chain seq x y z
N MET A 1 10.88 -27.28 3.81
CA MET A 1 10.55 -25.90 4.21
C MET A 1 9.68 -25.29 3.13
N GLY A 2 8.37 -25.56 3.08
CA GLY A 2 7.58 -25.19 1.87
C GLY A 2 6.07 -25.23 2.01
N PHE A 3 5.54 -24.94 3.20
CA PHE A 3 4.08 -24.99 3.49
C PHE A 3 3.60 -23.78 4.30
N GLY A 4 4.38 -22.70 4.36
CA GLY A 4 4.01 -21.50 5.11
C GLY A 4 3.84 -20.27 4.21
N TRP A 5 4.87 -19.97 3.43
CA TRP A 5 4.93 -18.72 2.68
C TRP A 5 4.12 -18.79 1.37
N GLN A 6 4.00 -19.98 0.77
CA GLN A 6 3.25 -20.20 -0.47
C GLN A 6 1.74 -20.14 -0.24
N GLU A 7 1.25 -20.72 0.86
CA GLU A 7 -0.15 -20.63 1.28
C GLU A 7 -0.56 -19.18 1.56
N LEU A 8 0.28 -18.40 2.24
CA LEU A 8 0.02 -16.98 2.48
C LEU A 8 -0.07 -16.19 1.16
N LEU A 9 0.77 -16.48 0.18
CA LEU A 9 0.68 -15.86 -1.15
C LEU A 9 -0.62 -16.23 -1.86
N ILE A 10 -1.04 -17.50 -1.82
CA ILE A 10 -2.29 -17.96 -2.42
C ILE A 10 -3.50 -17.26 -1.77
N ILE A 11 -3.52 -17.17 -0.43
CA ILE A 11 -4.58 -16.48 0.31
C ILE A 11 -4.60 -14.98 -0.04
N LEU A 12 -3.44 -14.33 -0.13
CA LEU A 12 -3.33 -12.93 -0.53
C LEU A 12 -3.98 -12.70 -1.89
N VAL A 13 -3.68 -13.54 -2.88
CA VAL A 13 -4.26 -13.43 -4.23
C VAL A 13 -5.78 -13.53 -4.18
N ILE A 14 -6.33 -14.47 -3.42
CA ILE A 14 -7.78 -14.63 -3.28
C ILE A 14 -8.40 -13.37 -2.65
N VAL A 15 -7.82 -12.86 -1.56
CA VAL A 15 -8.27 -11.62 -0.91
C VAL A 15 -8.21 -10.43 -1.88
N ALA A 16 -7.14 -10.32 -2.67
CA ALA A 16 -6.98 -9.27 -3.65
C ALA A 16 -8.03 -9.31 -4.77
N LEU A 17 -8.47 -10.49 -5.17
CA LEU A 17 -9.54 -10.66 -6.16
C LEU A 17 -10.93 -10.34 -5.57
N VAL A 18 -11.19 -10.72 -4.31
CA VAL A 18 -12.47 -10.45 -3.64
C VAL A 18 -12.65 -8.97 -3.32
N PHE A 19 -11.64 -8.33 -2.75
CA PHE A 19 -11.70 -6.92 -2.32
C PHE A 19 -11.31 -5.93 -3.42
N GLY A 20 -10.59 -6.40 -4.44
CA GLY A 20 -10.00 -5.58 -5.49
C GLY A 20 -8.75 -4.81 -5.02
N THR A 21 -7.74 -4.75 -5.89
CA THR A 21 -6.45 -4.09 -5.58
C THR A 21 -6.57 -2.58 -5.31
N LYS A 22 -7.60 -1.91 -5.87
CA LYS A 22 -7.84 -0.47 -5.63
C LYS A 22 -8.19 -0.16 -4.17
N LYS A 23 -9.05 -0.97 -3.52
CA LYS A 23 -9.40 -0.78 -2.10
C LYS A 23 -8.23 -1.15 -1.19
N LEU A 24 -7.52 -2.24 -1.51
CA LEU A 24 -6.33 -2.66 -0.79
C LEU A 24 -5.18 -1.64 -0.86
N ARG A 25 -5.01 -0.94 -1.99
CA ARG A 25 -3.96 0.09 -2.13
C ARG A 25 -4.23 1.35 -1.31
N GLY A 26 -5.49 1.77 -1.21
CA GLY A 26 -5.90 2.89 -0.35
C GLY A 26 -5.60 2.56 1.11
N ILE A 27 -6.23 1.51 1.63
CA ILE A 27 -6.07 1.05 3.01
C ILE A 27 -4.61 0.68 3.33
N GLY A 28 -3.90 0.08 2.38
CA GLY A 28 -2.48 -0.27 2.52
C GLY A 28 -1.54 0.94 2.58
N SER A 29 -1.87 2.05 1.91
CA SER A 29 -1.08 3.29 2.02
C SER A 29 -1.28 3.95 3.39
N ASP A 30 -2.53 3.99 3.88
CA ASP A 30 -2.86 4.55 5.19
C ASP A 30 -2.23 3.72 6.33
N LEU A 31 -2.43 2.39 6.32
CA LEU A 31 -1.84 1.48 7.30
C LEU A 31 -0.31 1.43 7.18
N GLY A 32 0.22 1.44 5.95
CA GLY A 32 1.66 1.43 5.70
C GLY A 32 2.35 2.68 6.23
N GLY A 33 1.74 3.86 6.07
CA GLY A 33 2.24 5.11 6.64
C GLY A 33 2.27 5.09 8.17
N ALA A 34 1.20 4.60 8.82
CA ALA A 34 1.13 4.48 10.27
C ALA A 34 2.16 3.50 10.83
N VAL A 35 2.33 2.33 10.19
CA VAL A 35 3.32 1.33 10.60
C VAL A 35 4.74 1.81 10.36
N LYS A 36 5.00 2.58 9.26
CA LYS A 36 6.31 3.19 9.00
C LYS A 36 6.69 4.16 10.14
N GLY A 37 5.82 5.10 10.49
CA GLY A 37 6.05 6.03 11.60
C GLY A 37 6.20 5.34 12.96
N PHE A 38 5.47 4.25 13.19
CA PHE A 38 5.64 3.42 14.39
C PHE A 38 7.00 2.73 14.41
N LYS A 39 7.44 2.14 13.29
CA LYS A 39 8.75 1.48 13.20
C LYS A 39 9.90 2.47 13.31
N ASP A 40 9.74 3.65 12.75
CA ASP A 40 10.71 4.74 12.84
C ASP A 40 10.83 5.18 14.30
N SER A 41 9.73 5.45 15.00
CA SER A 41 9.76 5.86 16.41
C SER A 41 10.24 4.78 17.39
N VAL A 42 9.98 3.50 17.11
CA VAL A 42 10.49 2.36 17.90
C VAL A 42 11.95 2.03 17.59
N GLY A 43 12.44 2.39 16.39
CA GLY A 43 13.80 2.11 15.91
C GLY A 43 14.76 3.29 15.93
N THR A 44 14.36 4.47 16.44
CA THR A 44 15.20 5.69 16.51
C THR A 44 16.26 5.60 17.61
N ASP A 45 17.13 4.60 17.51
CA ASP A 45 18.47 4.61 18.13
C ASP A 45 19.57 4.19 17.13
N GLU A 46 19.25 3.58 15.99
CA GLU A 46 20.25 3.26 14.97
C GLU A 46 19.76 3.56 13.54
N ALA A 47 20.53 4.40 12.84
CA ALA A 47 20.45 4.78 11.42
C ALA A 47 19.39 5.84 11.04
N GLY A 48 19.88 7.07 10.93
CA GLY A 48 19.23 8.11 10.14
C GLY A 48 19.29 7.83 8.63
N GLU A 49 18.62 8.74 7.93
CA GLU A 49 18.54 8.90 6.48
C GLU A 49 17.48 8.05 5.73
N ASP A 50 16.48 8.81 5.28
CA ASP A 50 15.99 8.89 3.90
C ASP A 50 14.55 8.46 3.58
N LYS A 51 13.86 9.47 3.05
CA LYS A 51 12.78 9.45 2.05
C LYS A 51 11.34 9.28 2.51
N ALA A 52 10.71 10.47 2.51
CA ALA A 52 9.45 10.77 1.85
C ALA A 52 8.96 9.68 0.88
N ALA A 53 7.71 9.29 1.07
CA ALA A 53 6.89 8.78 0.00
C ALA A 53 5.64 9.65 -0.02
N GLU A 54 5.75 10.76 -0.75
CA GLU A 54 4.60 11.49 -1.26
C GLU A 54 3.84 10.52 -2.17
N ALA A 55 2.73 9.97 -1.67
CA ALA A 55 1.80 9.22 -2.49
C ALA A 55 0.90 10.20 -3.23
N ASP A 56 1.47 10.93 -4.20
CA ASP A 56 0.68 11.43 -5.32
C ASP A 56 0.22 10.22 -6.13
N THR A 57 -1.05 9.90 -6.03
CA THR A 57 -1.76 9.31 -7.17
C THR A 57 -3.11 10.00 -7.24
N SER A 58 -3.03 11.26 -7.62
CA SER A 58 -4.03 11.93 -8.42
C SER A 58 -4.37 11.05 -9.63
N VAL A 59 -5.34 10.14 -9.49
CA VAL A 59 -6.07 9.57 -10.64
C VAL A 59 -6.93 10.71 -11.20
N LYS A 60 -6.27 11.58 -11.96
CA LYS A 60 -6.90 12.59 -12.79
C LYS A 60 -7.69 11.87 -13.87
N LYS A 61 -9.01 11.86 -13.67
CA LYS A 61 -10.01 12.34 -14.63
C LYS A 61 -9.89 11.75 -16.04
N GLU A 62 -10.59 10.66 -16.29
CA GLU A 62 -11.01 10.27 -17.63
C GLU A 62 -12.52 10.41 -17.77
N SER A 63 -12.91 11.19 -18.78
CA SER A 63 -14.20 11.19 -19.48
C SER A 63 -15.42 11.81 -18.81
N ASP A 64 -15.62 13.12 -19.03
CA ASP A 64 -16.84 13.54 -19.73
C ASP A 64 -16.54 14.72 -20.68
N LYS A 65 -17.22 14.69 -21.81
CA LYS A 65 -16.91 15.17 -23.16
C LYS A 65 -16.85 16.71 -23.31
N PRO A 66 -16.02 17.26 -24.23
CA PRO A 66 -16.06 18.69 -24.56
C PRO A 66 -17.11 18.91 -25.66
N GLU A 67 -18.28 19.45 -25.36
CA GLU A 67 -19.20 19.91 -26.40
C GLU A 67 -19.94 21.19 -25.97
N GLY A 68 -19.76 22.26 -26.76
CA GLY A 68 -20.70 23.38 -26.90
C GLY A 68 -20.36 24.64 -26.13
#